data_AF-A0A380EMX0-F1
#
_entry.id   AF-A0A380EMX0-F1
#
_cell.length_a   1.000
_cell.length_b   1.000
_cell.length_c   1.000
_cell.angle_alpha   90.00
_cell.angle_beta   90.00
_cell.angle_gamma   90.00
#
_symmetry.space_group_name_H-M   'P 1'
#
loop_
_entity.id
_entity.type
_entity.pdbx_description
1 polymer ?
#
loop_
_entity_poly.entity_id
_entity_poly.type
_entity_poly.pdbx_seq_one_letter_code
_entity_poly.pdbx_strand_id
1 'polypeptide(L)'
;MSDQVKIPRATLKRLPLYYRFVSSLKSKGIDRVNSKAISDALQIDSATIRRDFSYFGELGKKGYGYNIDSLLDFFKSELSESDMIKIAIVELGT
;
A
#
# COMPACT_ATOMS: atom_id res chain seq x y z
N MET A 1 12.24 14.70 19.45
CA MET A 1 12.79 13.70 18.51
C MET A 1 11.62 12.83 18.10
N SER A 2 11.00 13.12 16.96
CA SER A 2 9.89 12.32 16.45
C SER A 2 10.48 11.05 15.87
N ASP A 3 10.27 9.92 16.55
CA ASP A 3 10.52 8.58 16.02
C ASP A 3 9.67 8.40 14.76
N GLN A 4 10.21 8.81 13.61
CA GLN A 4 9.68 8.42 12.32
C GLN A 4 9.77 6.90 12.28
N VAL A 5 8.61 6.24 12.39
CA VAL A 5 8.47 4.81 12.22
C VAL A 5 8.97 4.48 10.82
N LYS A 6 10.24 4.08 10.73
CA LYS A 6 10.92 3.86 9.47
C LYS A 6 10.31 2.63 8.82
N ILE A 7 9.43 2.84 7.84
CA ILE A 7 8.75 1.75 7.14
C ILE A 7 9.81 0.80 6.58
N PRO A 8 9.75 -0.51 6.87
CA PRO A 8 10.74 -1.45 6.38
C PRO A 8 10.83 -1.44 4.84
N ARG A 9 12.05 -1.56 4.29
CA ARG A 9 12.25 -1.64 2.82
C ARG A 9 11.41 -2.73 2.15
N ALA A 10 11.16 -3.83 2.84
CA ALA A 10 10.30 -4.91 2.35
C ALA A 10 8.85 -4.46 2.14
N THR A 11 8.33 -3.64 3.06
CA THR A 11 6.99 -3.05 3.01
C THR A 11 6.91 -1.99 1.91
N LEU A 12 7.94 -1.13 1.78
CA LEU A 12 8.02 -0.14 0.70
C LEU A 12 8.02 -0.79 -0.70
N LYS A 13 8.67 -1.94 -0.88
CA LYS A 13 8.61 -2.68 -2.15
C LYS A 13 7.20 -3.18 -2.50
N ARG A 14 6.34 -3.41 -1.50
CA ARG A 14 4.96 -3.86 -1.67
C ARG A 14 3.95 -2.71 -1.79
N LEU A 15 4.35 -1.49 -1.42
CA LEU A 15 3.51 -0.29 -1.48
C LEU A 15 2.83 -0.08 -2.85
N PRO A 16 3.55 -0.19 -4.00
CA PRO A 16 2.94 -0.01 -5.31
C PRO A 16 1.89 -1.07 -5.63
N LEU A 17 2.07 -2.30 -5.13
CA LEU A 17 1.11 -3.40 -5.32
C LEU A 17 -0.18 -3.12 -4.54
N TYR A 18 -0.05 -2.69 -3.27
CA TYR A 18 -1.19 -2.27 -2.46
C TYR A 18 -1.92 -1.09 -3.10
N TYR A 19 -1.19 -0.06 -3.54
CA TYR A 19 -1.76 1.11 -4.20
C TYR A 19 -2.58 0.74 -5.44
N ARG A 20 -2.05 -0.09 -6.34
CA ARG A 20 -2.77 -0.53 -7.54
C ARG A 20 -4.06 -1.28 -7.21
N PHE A 21 -4.00 -2.19 -6.24
CA PHE A 21 -5.17 -2.96 -5.83
C PHE A 21 -6.24 -2.06 -5.21
N VAL A 22 -5.87 -1.22 -4.26
CA VAL A 22 -6.77 -0.29 -3.56
C VAL A 22 -7.34 0.75 -4.53
N SER A 23 -6.55 1.25 -5.47
CA SER A 23 -7.01 2.13 -6.55
C SER A 23 -8.07 1.46 -7.42
N SER A 24 -7.89 0.18 -7.78
CA SER A 24 -8.90 -0.59 -8.52
C SER A 24 -10.19 -0.76 -7.72
N LEU A 25 -10.11 -0.95 -6.40
CA LEU A 25 -11.29 -1.02 -5.54
C LEU A 25 -12.02 0.32 -5.47
N LYS A 26 -11.29 1.44 -5.40
CA LYS A 26 -11.88 2.79 -5.47
C LYS A 26 -12.62 3.01 -6.80
N SER A 27 -12.03 2.60 -7.93
CA SER A 27 -12.68 2.66 -9.24
C SER A 27 -13.96 1.83 -9.33
N LYS A 28 -14.11 0.80 -8.47
CA LYS A 28 -15.32 -0.03 -8.36
C LYS A 28 -16.35 0.53 -7.36
N GLY A 29 -16.10 1.70 -6.77
CA GLY A 29 -16.97 2.30 -5.75
C GLY A 29 -16.96 1.58 -4.41
N ILE A 30 -15.87 0.86 -4.10
CA ILE A 30 -15.70 0.20 -2.82
C ILE A 30 -14.96 1.18 -1.90
N ASP A 31 -15.53 1.42 -0.71
CA ASP A 31 -14.94 2.37 0.26
C ASP A 31 -14.01 1.68 1.28
N ARG A 32 -14.20 0.38 1.49
CA ARG A 32 -13.50 -0.38 2.54
C ARG A 32 -13.03 -1.74 2.05
N VAL A 33 -11.87 -2.16 2.54
CA VAL A 33 -11.31 -3.48 2.24
C VAL A 33 -10.74 -4.12 3.49
N ASN A 34 -10.87 -5.43 3.65
CA ASN A 34 -10.28 -6.16 4.76
C ASN A 34 -8.94 -6.82 4.36
N SER A 35 -8.13 -7.19 5.35
CA SER A 35 -6.83 -7.83 5.12
C SER A 35 -6.93 -9.18 4.39
N LYS A 36 -8.07 -9.88 4.49
CA LYS A 36 -8.30 -11.14 3.79
C LYS A 36 -8.52 -10.93 2.28
N ALA A 37 -9.31 -9.95 1.88
CA ALA A 37 -9.51 -9.60 0.48
C ALA A 37 -8.21 -9.14 -0.20
N ILE A 38 -7.37 -8.37 0.52
CA ILE A 38 -6.04 -8.00 0.03
C ILE A 38 -5.14 -9.24 -0.08
N SER A 39 -5.19 -10.13 0.92
CA SER A 39 -4.42 -11.38 0.93
C SER A 39 -4.75 -12.26 -0.26
N ASP A 40 -6.04 -12.46 -0.54
CA ASP A 40 -6.51 -13.31 -1.63
C ASP A 40 -6.13 -12.72 -3.00
N ALA A 41 -6.18 -11.39 -3.13
CA ALA A 41 -5.86 -10.70 -4.38
C ALA A 41 -4.35 -10.59 -4.66
N LEU A 42 -3.54 -10.37 -3.63
CA LEU A 42 -2.09 -10.14 -3.77
C LEU A 42 -1.24 -11.36 -3.42
N GLN A 43 -1.86 -12.44 -2.93
CA GLN A 43 -1.18 -13.66 -2.46
C GLN A 43 -0.13 -13.35 -1.36
N ILE A 44 -0.44 -12.39 -0.50
CA ILE A 44 0.38 -12.00 0.65
C ILE A 44 -0.39 -12.38 1.91
N ASP A 45 0.27 -13.02 2.87
CA ASP A 45 -0.36 -13.39 4.14
C ASP A 45 -1.01 -12.18 4.84
N SER A 46 -2.27 -12.32 5.22
CA SER A 46 -3.04 -11.38 6.05
C SER A 46 -2.27 -10.90 7.29
N ALA A 47 -1.46 -11.76 7.92
CA ALA A 47 -0.62 -11.35 9.05
C ALA A 47 0.46 -10.34 8.64
N THR A 48 1.06 -10.53 7.46
CA THR A 48 2.05 -9.62 6.88
C THR A 48 1.40 -8.30 6.47
N ILE A 49 0.23 -8.34 5.85
CA ILE A 49 -0.54 -7.15 5.49
C ILE A 49 -0.90 -6.32 6.73
N ARG A 50 -1.38 -6.97 7.80
CA ARG A 50 -1.69 -6.29 9.06
C ARG A 50 -0.46 -5.62 9.67
N ARG A 51 0.71 -6.27 9.60
CA ARG A 51 1.98 -5.69 10.06
C ARG A 51 2.40 -4.51 9.19
N ASP A 52 2.39 -4.68 7.88
CA ASP A 52 2.69 -3.62 6.91
C ASP A 52 1.81 -2.39 7.17
N PHE A 53 0.51 -2.61 7.30
CA PHE A 53 -0.48 -1.54 7.47
C PHE A 53 -0.42 -0.92 8.87
N SER A 54 0.11 -1.63 9.87
CA SER A 54 0.35 -1.04 11.20
C SER A 54 1.43 0.03 11.17
N TYR A 55 2.39 -0.04 10.24
CA TYR A 55 3.38 1.03 10.05
C TYR A 55 2.78 2.27 9.41
N PHE A 56 1.65 2.13 8.70
CA PHE A 56 0.98 3.24 8.03
C PHE A 56 0.04 4.03 8.96
N GLY A 57 -0.01 3.67 10.26
CA GLY A 57 -0.82 4.33 11.28
C GLY A 57 -2.23 3.74 11.45
N GLU A 58 -3.14 4.52 12.03
CA GLU A 58 -4.54 4.10 12.27
C GLU A 58 -5.40 4.15 11.00
N LEU A 59 -4.98 3.47 9.92
CA LEU A 59 -5.73 3.40 8.66
C LEU A 59 -6.98 2.51 8.72
N GLY A 60 -7.32 1.99 9.89
CA GLY A 60 -8.50 1.17 10.10
C GLY A 60 -8.76 0.82 11.56
N LYS A 61 -10.05 0.72 11.90
CA LYS A 61 -10.49 0.24 13.22
C LYS A 61 -10.44 -1.29 13.23
N LYS A 62 -9.87 -1.88 14.29
CA LYS A 62 -9.79 -3.34 14.48
C LYS A 62 -11.20 -3.96 14.33
N GLY A 63 -11.42 -4.71 13.24
CA GLY A 63 -12.71 -5.37 12.93
C GLY A 63 -13.57 -4.73 11.81
N TYR A 64 -13.24 -3.52 11.35
CA TYR A 64 -14.06 -2.78 10.35
C TYR A 64 -13.45 -2.71 8.94
N GLY A 65 -12.21 -3.18 8.77
CA GLY A 65 -11.45 -3.02 7.53
C GLY A 65 -10.79 -1.64 7.39
N TYR A 66 -9.95 -1.54 6.37
CA TYR A 66 -9.20 -0.35 6.01
C TYR A 66 -10.01 0.54 5.09
N ASN A 67 -9.97 1.85 5.32
CA ASN A 67 -10.59 2.81 4.43
C ASN A 67 -9.70 3.00 3.18
N ILE A 68 -10.30 2.87 2.00
CA ILE A 68 -9.60 2.93 0.72
C ILE A 68 -9.07 4.33 0.42
N ASP A 69 -9.81 5.39 0.76
CA ASP A 69 -9.35 6.76 0.58
C ASP A 69 -8.15 7.08 1.48
N SER A 70 -8.23 6.73 2.76
CA SER A 70 -7.13 6.92 3.71
C SER A 70 -5.87 6.17 3.28
N LEU A 71 -6.03 4.95 2.75
CA LEU A 71 -4.90 4.18 2.19
C LEU A 71 -4.29 4.88 0.98
N LEU A 72 -5.10 5.37 0.04
CA LEU A 72 -4.61 6.05 -1.15
C LEU A 72 -3.90 7.35 -0.81
N ASP A 73 -4.41 8.11 0.15
CA ASP A 73 -3.80 9.36 0.59
C ASP A 73 -2.46 9.08 1.27
N PHE A 74 -2.39 8.06 2.13
CA PHE A 74 -1.14 7.61 2.74
C PHE A 74 -0.13 7.17 1.69
N PHE A 75 -0.53 6.30 0.76
CA PHE A 75 0.35 5.83 -0.31
C PHE A 75 0.82 6.98 -1.19
N LYS A 76 -0.03 7.94 -1.51
CA LYS A 76 0.37 9.14 -2.27
C LYS A 76 1.39 9.96 -1.50
N SER A 77 1.24 10.14 -0.19
CA SER A 77 2.21 10.85 0.64
C SER A 77 3.58 10.16 0.60
N GLU A 78 3.61 8.85 0.85
CA GLU A 78 4.84 8.06 0.81
C GLU A 78 5.46 7.98 -0.59
N LEU A 79 4.65 7.86 -1.65
CA LEU A 79 5.11 7.86 -3.05
C LEU A 79 5.63 9.22 -3.50
N SER A 80 5.03 10.32 -3.04
CA SER A 80 5.50 11.68 -3.32
C SER A 80 6.81 11.96 -2.59
N GLU A 81 6.97 11.44 -1.37
CA GLU A 81 8.21 11.58 -0.62
C GLU A 81 9.33 10.66 -1.18
N SER A 82 8.97 9.59 -1.91
CA SER A 82 9.91 8.71 -2.63
C SER A 82 10.20 9.15 -4.06
N ASP A 83 10.17 10.47 -4.30
CA ASP A 83 10.35 11.15 -5.58
C ASP A 83 11.43 10.53 -6.51
N MET A 84 11.02 10.37 -7.77
CA MET A 84 11.76 9.98 -8.98
C MET A 84 12.37 8.57 -9.02
N ILE A 85 11.56 7.57 -9.38
CA ILE A 85 12.10 6.39 -10.08
C ILE A 85 12.54 6.85 -11.48
N LYS A 86 13.84 7.09 -11.65
CA LYS A 86 14.46 7.20 -12.98
C LYS A 86 14.42 5.83 -13.64
N ILE A 87 13.36 5.56 -14.41
CA ILE A 87 13.28 4.38 -15.26
C ILE A 87 14.02 4.72 -16.55
N ALA A 88 15.21 4.13 -16.75
CA ALA A 88 15.81 4.05 -18.07
C ALA A 88 15.28 2.79 -18.75
N ILE A 89 14.47 2.95 -19.80
CA ILE A 89 14.13 1.86 -20.70
C ILE A 89 15.35 1.64 -21.58
N VAL A 90 16.02 0.50 -21.44
CA VAL A 90 17.02 0.06 -22.42
C VAL A 90 16.29 -0.92 -23.35
N GLU A 91 15.87 -0.43 -24.51
CA GLU A 91 15.52 -1.30 -25.63
C GLU A 91 16.81 -1.99 -26.10
N LEU A 92 16.91 -3.30 -25.87
CA LEU A 92 17.74 -4.14 -26.72
C LEU A 92 16.87 -4.49 -27.92
N GLY A 93 17.07 -3.74 -29.01
CA GLY A 93 16.49 -4.06 -30.31
C GLY A 93 16.83 -5.51 -30.67
N THR A 94 15.82 -6.20 -31.21
CA THR A 94 15.89 -7.56 -31.77
C THR A 94 16.96 -7.70 -32.84
#